data_AF-A0A954KNW1-F1
#
_entry.id   AF-A0A954KNW1-F1
#
_cell.length_a   1.000
_cell.length_b   1.000
_cell.length_c   1.000
_cell.angle_alpha   90.00
_cell.angle_beta   90.00
_cell.angle_gamma   90.00
#
_symmetry.space_group_name_H-M   'P 1'
#
loop_
_entity.id
_entity.type
_entity.pdbx_description
1 polymer ?
#
loop_
_entity_poly.entity_id
_entity_poly.type
_entity_poly.pdbx_seq_one_letter_code
_entity_poly.pdbx_strand_id
1 'polypeptide(L)'
;MLDDANTLLILGVVLVAGTLGGAAAKRLNLPSVTGQIIAGILMGSSVLGVLSHESLHRLDPLVDFALGLMAVAVGSHLNFRRLKVAYRRLFLLLILEGTLTPLLVYIGVIGFSQITWSTALLLSAIAVSTAPATVLAIVKETNSKGAFVTTLLAAVALNNLMCIILFELARTIAKAAITPSGVFEATALIEPLVQVGKSLLLGTITGGVLIVLTRHVVRSDRLAALSLTAILLTAGLTAHLGLSVLLACLCFGVTLANVSPDKEEIGHRVFESFELAIFAVFFTVAGMELKFETLAIGGLLAVMTFVMRALGKIGAGWIGMKLAGATKRIRRWIGVALIPQAGLAVGLMLLITEDQEFVSIHELFLAVVLTMVLLNETVGPVLTRISLRKSGDFGRDRARVLDFLSEHNITVNLAGPSKEEAVRQLVSLAVSVNKLSVDTETIVQDVMKAEGVVSTCVGEGLALPHARLDEGTHVVGAMGISHKGLNLDTPDGRPVHCMVLILTPKTMPERHLQVLSALAFIAHDESIQSTLYHIDSPTHAEELLHLDEQFEGWNHYLEED
;
A
#
# COMPACT_ATOMS: atom_id res chain seq x y z
N MET A 1 -10.84 -6.18 40.40
CA MET A 1 -9.50 -6.07 39.79
C MET A 1 -9.01 -7.47 39.48
N LEU A 2 -8.44 -7.68 38.31
CA LEU A 2 -7.98 -8.97 37.80
C LEU A 2 -6.45 -9.11 37.87
N ASP A 3 -5.80 -8.44 38.83
CA ASP A 3 -4.33 -8.32 38.84
C ASP A 3 -3.62 -9.66 39.12
N ASP A 4 -4.27 -10.53 39.89
CA ASP A 4 -3.80 -11.90 40.15
C ASP A 4 -4.24 -12.91 39.06
N ALA A 5 -4.95 -12.46 38.03
CA ALA A 5 -5.39 -13.33 36.95
C ALA A 5 -4.19 -13.84 36.14
N ASN A 6 -4.29 -15.08 35.66
CA ASN A 6 -3.30 -15.60 34.73
C ASN A 6 -3.41 -14.88 33.36
N THR A 7 -2.34 -14.94 32.58
CA THR A 7 -2.23 -14.26 31.28
C THR A 7 -3.36 -14.62 30.31
N LEU A 8 -3.87 -15.86 30.34
CA LEU A 8 -4.95 -16.31 29.45
C LEU A 8 -6.29 -15.65 29.80
N LEU A 9 -6.59 -15.49 31.09
CA LEU A 9 -7.80 -14.81 31.53
C LEU A 9 -7.73 -13.32 31.21
N ILE A 10 -6.58 -12.68 31.44
CA ILE A 10 -6.33 -11.28 31.05
C ILE A 10 -6.57 -11.11 29.55
N LEU A 11 -5.95 -11.97 28.74
CA LEU A 11 -6.11 -11.96 27.28
C LEU A 11 -7.57 -12.14 26.86
N GLY A 12 -8.28 -13.08 27.46
CA GLY A 12 -9.70 -13.32 27.18
C GLY A 12 -10.57 -12.09 27.46
N VAL A 13 -10.35 -11.42 28.60
CA VAL A 13 -11.09 -10.20 28.97
C VAL A 13 -10.79 -9.06 28.01
N VAL A 14 -9.51 -8.83 27.69
CA VAL A 14 -9.08 -7.81 26.73
C VAL A 14 -9.69 -8.06 25.36
N LEU A 15 -9.67 -9.30 24.88
CA LEU A 15 -10.24 -9.67 23.58
C LEU A 15 -11.77 -9.46 23.56
N VAL A 16 -12.48 -9.86 24.61
CA VAL A 16 -13.94 -9.64 24.72
C VAL A 16 -14.26 -8.14 24.72
N ALA A 17 -13.56 -7.34 25.52
CA ALA A 17 -13.78 -5.90 25.58
C ALA A 17 -13.50 -5.23 24.23
N GLY A 18 -12.36 -5.55 23.60
CA GLY A 18 -12.00 -5.02 22.30
C GLY A 18 -12.95 -5.42 21.18
N THR A 19 -13.37 -6.68 21.13
CA THR A 19 -14.33 -7.16 20.12
C THR A 19 -15.71 -6.53 20.29
N LEU A 20 -16.22 -6.41 21.51
CA LEU A 20 -17.48 -5.73 21.81
C LEU A 20 -17.40 -4.23 21.50
N GLY A 21 -16.32 -3.56 21.91
CA GLY A 21 -16.07 -2.15 21.60
C GLY A 21 -16.01 -1.89 20.10
N GLY A 22 -15.25 -2.71 19.37
CA GLY A 22 -15.18 -2.65 17.91
C GLY A 22 -16.52 -2.91 17.22
N ALA A 23 -17.31 -3.86 17.71
CA ALA A 23 -18.65 -4.13 17.20
C ALA A 23 -19.62 -2.98 17.47
N ALA A 24 -19.54 -2.35 18.65
CA ALA A 24 -20.34 -1.18 19.00
C ALA A 24 -20.01 0.02 18.10
N ALA A 25 -18.72 0.28 17.84
CA ALA A 25 -18.30 1.33 16.92
C ALA A 25 -18.85 1.10 15.50
N LYS A 26 -18.80 -0.15 15.00
CA LYS A 26 -19.38 -0.50 13.69
C LYS A 26 -20.89 -0.19 13.61
N ARG A 27 -21.66 -0.43 14.68
CA ARG A 27 -23.09 -0.07 14.72
C ARG A 27 -23.34 1.43 14.62
N LEU A 28 -22.37 2.25 14.97
CA LEU A 28 -22.41 3.72 14.87
C LEU A 28 -21.78 4.24 13.56
N ASN A 29 -21.47 3.36 12.60
CA ASN A 29 -20.71 3.68 11.38
C ASN A 29 -19.31 4.24 11.66
N LEU A 30 -18.72 3.88 12.81
CA LEU A 30 -17.35 4.21 13.17
C LEU A 30 -16.41 3.00 12.91
N PRO A 31 -15.11 3.24 12.66
CA PRO A 31 -14.12 2.18 12.55
C PRO A 31 -14.03 1.33 13.82
N SER A 32 -13.81 0.02 13.67
CA SER A 32 -13.69 -0.88 14.83
C SER A 32 -12.51 -0.53 15.72
N VAL A 33 -11.42 -0.01 15.16
CA VAL A 33 -10.23 0.42 15.90
C VAL A 33 -10.58 1.52 16.91
N THR A 34 -11.39 2.49 16.50
CA THR A 34 -11.91 3.54 17.40
C THR A 34 -12.63 2.93 18.60
N GLY A 35 -13.48 1.93 18.38
CA GLY A 35 -14.19 1.23 19.44
C GLY A 35 -13.30 0.40 20.35
N GLN A 36 -12.25 -0.23 19.81
CA GLN A 36 -11.26 -1.00 20.57
C GLN A 36 -10.43 -0.10 21.49
N ILE A 37 -9.95 1.04 20.99
CA ILE A 37 -9.22 2.04 21.80
C ILE A 37 -10.12 2.57 22.91
N ILE A 38 -11.37 2.94 22.60
CA ILE A 38 -12.33 3.42 23.60
C ILE A 38 -12.62 2.35 24.66
N ALA A 39 -12.81 1.09 24.26
CA ALA A 39 -12.99 -0.02 25.21
C ALA A 39 -11.76 -0.17 26.13
N GLY A 40 -10.56 -0.02 25.58
CA GLY A 40 -9.31 0.03 26.34
C GLY A 40 -9.30 1.15 27.38
N ILE A 41 -9.60 2.38 26.96
CA ILE A 41 -9.67 3.54 27.88
C ILE A 41 -10.67 3.28 29.02
N LEU A 42 -11.83 2.71 28.70
CA LEU A 42 -12.85 2.36 29.71
C LEU A 42 -12.35 1.27 30.67
N MET A 43 -11.61 0.28 30.20
CA MET A 43 -11.06 -0.77 31.08
C MET A 43 -9.82 -0.33 31.87
N GLY A 44 -9.09 0.67 31.37
CA GLY A 44 -7.84 1.16 31.93
C GLY A 44 -7.99 1.74 33.34
N SER A 45 -6.85 1.94 34.00
CA SER A 45 -6.74 2.51 35.36
C SER A 45 -7.41 3.88 35.49
N SER A 46 -7.51 4.62 34.39
CA SER A 46 -8.11 5.94 34.31
C SER A 46 -9.64 5.96 34.47
N VAL A 47 -10.34 4.84 34.23
CA VAL A 47 -11.82 4.76 34.31
C VAL A 47 -12.27 3.65 35.26
N LEU A 48 -12.20 2.39 34.84
CA LEU A 48 -12.69 1.25 35.62
C LEU A 48 -11.59 0.53 36.43
N GLY A 49 -10.32 0.65 36.01
CA GLY A 49 -9.20 -0.02 36.66
C GLY A 49 -9.35 -1.54 36.74
N VAL A 50 -9.82 -2.15 35.65
CA VAL A 50 -10.09 -3.61 35.63
C VAL A 50 -8.79 -4.40 35.75
N LEU A 51 -7.71 -3.90 35.15
CA LEU A 51 -6.38 -4.50 35.09
C LEU A 51 -5.31 -3.46 35.45
N SER A 52 -4.30 -3.86 36.22
CA SER A 52 -3.11 -3.07 36.54
C SER A 52 -2.12 -2.97 35.37
N HIS A 53 -1.23 -1.98 35.42
CA HIS A 53 -0.14 -1.83 34.45
C HIS A 53 0.80 -3.06 34.42
N GLU A 54 1.08 -3.64 35.59
CA GLU A 54 1.90 -4.85 35.70
C GLU A 54 1.25 -6.07 35.01
N SER A 55 -0.08 -6.13 35.02
CA SER A 55 -0.83 -7.18 34.32
C SER A 55 -0.74 -7.05 32.80
N LEU A 56 -0.57 -5.82 32.28
CA LEU A 56 -0.45 -5.54 30.85
C LEU A 56 0.91 -5.98 30.30
N HIS A 57 2.00 -5.83 31.05
CA HIS A 57 3.34 -6.32 30.66
C HIS A 57 3.39 -7.84 30.40
N ARG A 58 2.46 -8.62 30.97
CA ARG A 58 2.35 -10.05 30.68
C ARG A 58 1.89 -10.33 29.25
N LEU A 59 1.41 -9.32 28.52
CA LEU A 59 0.96 -9.41 27.14
C LEU A 59 2.03 -8.98 26.12
N ASP A 60 3.21 -8.49 26.54
CA ASP A 60 4.25 -7.97 25.64
C ASP A 60 4.64 -8.95 24.51
N PRO A 61 4.85 -10.27 24.77
CA PRO A 61 5.14 -11.21 23.69
C PRO A 61 4.03 -11.34 22.63
N LEU A 62 2.78 -11.12 23.04
CA LEU A 62 1.64 -11.12 22.13
C LEU A 62 1.58 -9.81 21.32
N VAL A 63 1.97 -8.70 21.92
CA VAL A 63 2.10 -7.40 21.24
C VAL A 63 3.21 -7.46 20.18
N ASP A 64 4.38 -8.03 20.50
CA ASP A 64 5.47 -8.25 19.53
C ASP A 64 5.03 -9.13 18.36
N PHE A 65 4.33 -10.23 18.67
CA PHE A 65 3.77 -11.10 17.66
C PHE A 65 2.75 -10.36 16.77
N ALA A 66 1.91 -9.51 17.37
CA ALA A 66 0.94 -8.67 16.65
C ALA A 66 1.63 -7.69 15.69
N LEU A 67 2.67 -7.00 16.17
CA LEU A 67 3.49 -6.07 15.40
C LEU A 67 4.18 -6.78 14.23
N GLY A 68 4.74 -7.96 14.49
CA GLY A 68 5.33 -8.81 13.47
C GLY A 68 4.32 -9.19 12.39
N LEU A 69 3.16 -9.74 12.77
CA LEU A 69 2.09 -10.10 11.83
C LEU A 69 1.64 -8.91 10.97
N MET A 70 1.45 -7.74 11.58
CA MET A 70 1.12 -6.51 10.85
C MET A 70 2.18 -6.17 9.81
N ALA A 71 3.46 -6.20 10.19
CA ALA A 71 4.54 -5.89 9.28
C ALA A 71 4.61 -6.88 8.10
N VAL A 72 4.38 -8.18 8.33
CA VAL A 72 4.30 -9.18 7.25
C VAL A 72 3.16 -8.90 6.31
N ALA A 73 1.96 -8.63 6.84
CA ALA A 73 0.78 -8.33 6.03
C ALA A 73 1.08 -7.14 5.10
N VAL A 74 1.63 -6.05 5.63
CA VAL A 74 2.05 -4.88 4.85
C VAL A 74 3.09 -5.22 3.80
N GLY A 75 4.13 -5.96 4.18
CA GLY A 75 5.19 -6.38 3.28
C GLY A 75 4.68 -7.24 2.14
N SER A 76 3.70 -8.12 2.41
CA SER A 76 3.12 -9.02 1.42
C SER A 76 2.39 -8.30 0.28
N HIS A 77 2.03 -7.03 0.47
CA HIS A 77 1.44 -6.18 -0.55
C HIS A 77 2.46 -5.42 -1.42
N LEU A 78 3.75 -5.42 -1.05
CA LEU A 78 4.81 -4.70 -1.79
C LEU A 78 5.33 -5.51 -2.97
N ASN A 79 4.64 -5.43 -4.11
CA ASN A 79 5.07 -6.07 -5.36
C ASN A 79 5.86 -5.09 -6.27
N PHE A 80 7.18 -5.24 -6.37
CA PHE A 80 8.06 -4.32 -7.13
C PHE A 80 7.72 -4.22 -8.61
N ARG A 81 7.13 -5.26 -9.22
CA ARG A 81 6.71 -5.21 -10.62
C ARG A 81 5.54 -4.25 -10.83
N ARG A 82 4.55 -4.29 -9.94
CA ARG A 82 3.40 -3.36 -9.95
C ARG A 82 3.85 -1.92 -9.66
N LEU A 83 4.92 -1.73 -8.88
CA LEU A 83 5.48 -0.40 -8.58
C LEU A 83 6.21 0.26 -9.76
N LYS A 84 6.69 -0.52 -10.75
CA LYS A 84 7.57 -0.01 -11.82
C LYS A 84 6.93 1.11 -12.63
N VAL A 85 5.61 1.06 -12.87
CA VAL A 85 4.93 2.08 -13.69
C VAL A 85 4.67 3.36 -12.91
N ALA A 86 4.47 3.26 -11.61
CA ALA A 86 4.29 4.40 -10.72
C ALA A 86 5.61 4.92 -10.12
N TYR A 87 6.78 4.40 -10.52
CA TYR A 87 8.03 4.60 -9.79
C TYR A 87 8.37 6.08 -9.54
N ARG A 88 8.18 6.95 -10.54
CA ARG A 88 8.45 8.39 -10.42
C ARG A 88 7.48 9.07 -9.44
N ARG A 89 6.20 8.69 -9.50
CA ARG A 89 5.17 9.18 -8.56
C ARG A 89 5.51 8.76 -7.14
N LEU A 90 5.84 7.48 -6.96
CA LEU A 90 6.15 6.90 -5.65
C LEU A 90 7.44 7.45 -5.06
N PHE A 91 8.50 7.57 -5.86
CA PHE A 91 9.78 8.10 -5.40
C PHE A 91 9.67 9.55 -4.91
N LEU A 92 9.02 10.42 -5.69
CA LEU A 92 8.83 11.82 -5.31
C LEU A 92 7.89 11.96 -4.11
N LEU A 93 6.82 11.16 -4.06
CA LEU A 93 5.93 11.12 -2.90
C LEU A 93 6.68 10.68 -1.65
N LEU A 94 7.47 9.62 -1.73
CA LEU A 94 8.21 9.06 -0.60
C LEU A 94 9.24 10.06 -0.04
N ILE A 95 9.97 10.77 -0.91
CA ILE A 95 10.91 11.81 -0.49
C ILE A 95 10.16 12.95 0.19
N LEU A 96 9.07 13.45 -0.39
CA LEU A 96 8.33 14.57 0.18
C LEU A 96 7.59 14.18 1.46
N GLU A 97 6.99 13.00 1.54
CA GLU A 97 6.40 12.49 2.78
C GLU A 97 7.47 12.31 3.85
N GLY A 98 8.65 11.77 3.51
CA GLY A 98 9.75 11.57 4.44
C GLY A 98 10.50 12.84 4.85
N THR A 99 10.22 14.00 4.22
CA THR A 99 10.89 15.27 4.53
C THR A 99 9.91 16.37 4.93
N LEU A 100 8.98 16.75 4.04
CA LEU A 100 8.03 17.83 4.27
C LEU A 100 7.08 17.53 5.43
N THR A 101 6.59 16.29 5.56
CA THR A 101 5.64 15.95 6.64
C THR A 101 6.32 16.00 8.02
N PRO A 102 7.47 15.33 8.25
CA PRO A 102 8.24 15.50 9.48
C PRO A 102 8.62 16.96 9.75
N LEU A 103 9.05 17.70 8.73
CA LEU A 103 9.45 19.09 8.90
C LEU A 103 8.30 19.96 9.43
N LEU A 104 7.10 19.84 8.86
CA LEU A 104 5.95 20.61 9.33
C LEU A 104 5.52 20.20 10.74
N VAL A 105 5.55 18.90 11.05
CA VAL A 105 5.25 18.42 12.41
C VAL A 105 6.28 18.94 13.40
N TYR A 106 7.57 18.83 13.10
CA TYR A 106 8.65 19.34 13.94
C TYR A 106 8.47 20.83 14.24
N ILE A 107 8.26 21.65 13.22
CA ILE A 107 8.01 23.10 13.37
C ILE A 107 6.76 23.37 14.22
N GLY A 108 5.70 22.59 14.03
CA GLY A 108 4.45 22.77 14.77
C GLY A 108 4.53 22.40 16.24
N VAL A 109 5.35 21.41 16.60
CA VAL A 109 5.44 20.91 17.99
C VAL A 109 6.57 21.55 18.80
N ILE A 110 7.67 21.99 18.16
CA ILE A 110 8.83 22.55 18.87
C ILE A 110 8.54 23.88 19.56
N GLY A 111 7.49 24.59 19.14
CA GLY A 111 7.05 25.84 19.77
C GLY A 111 6.43 25.67 21.16
N PHE A 112 6.14 24.43 21.58
CA PHE A 112 5.58 24.15 22.90
C PHE A 112 6.69 24.06 23.96
N SER A 113 6.54 24.78 25.06
CA SER A 113 7.57 24.85 26.11
C SER A 113 7.86 23.52 26.80
N GLN A 114 6.93 22.55 26.74
CA GLN A 114 7.15 21.21 27.29
C GLN A 114 7.89 20.26 26.33
N ILE A 115 8.20 20.69 25.10
CA ILE A 115 8.76 19.84 24.05
C ILE A 115 10.24 20.14 23.85
N THR A 116 11.06 19.12 24.11
CA THR A 116 12.48 19.14 23.72
C THR A 116 12.60 18.89 22.21
N TRP A 117 13.71 19.35 21.62
CA TRP A 117 14.02 19.07 20.22
C TRP A 117 14.10 17.56 19.93
N SER A 118 14.56 16.76 20.90
CA SER A 118 14.60 15.30 20.80
C SER A 118 13.20 14.71 20.73
N THR A 119 12.26 15.18 21.56
CA THR A 119 10.85 14.74 21.52
C THR A 119 10.18 15.16 20.22
N ALA A 120 10.41 16.40 19.77
CA ALA A 120 9.89 16.90 18.49
C ALA A 120 10.39 16.05 17.30
N LEU A 121 11.67 15.65 17.33
CA LEU A 121 12.27 14.80 16.31
C LEU A 121 11.57 13.43 16.26
N LEU A 122 11.32 12.79 17.41
CA LEU A 122 10.62 11.50 17.47
C LEU A 122 9.18 11.59 16.99
N LEU A 123 8.43 12.61 17.43
CA LEU A 123 7.05 12.86 16.98
C LEU A 123 6.99 13.12 15.46
N SER A 124 7.96 13.88 14.94
CA SER A 124 8.06 14.16 13.51
C SER A 124 8.34 12.92 12.67
N ALA A 125 9.14 11.98 13.17
CA ALA A 125 9.44 10.74 12.46
C ALA A 125 8.22 9.81 12.40
N ILE A 126 7.44 9.69 13.48
CA ILE A 126 6.18 8.90 13.49
C ILE A 126 5.15 9.45 12.49
N ALA A 127 5.16 10.76 12.23
CA ALA A 127 4.17 11.42 11.38
C ALA A 127 4.15 10.91 9.92
N VAL A 128 5.23 10.29 9.45
CA VAL A 128 5.31 9.71 8.09
C VAL A 128 4.33 8.54 7.92
N SER A 129 4.11 7.75 8.98
CA SER A 129 3.34 6.49 8.90
C SER A 129 1.92 6.67 8.36
N THR A 130 1.42 5.63 7.69
CA THR A 130 0.03 5.53 7.20
C THR A 130 -0.55 4.16 7.53
N ALA A 131 -1.79 4.08 7.99
CA ALA A 131 -2.43 2.81 8.33
C ALA A 131 -2.73 1.96 7.07
N PRO A 132 -2.00 0.85 6.85
CA PRO A 132 -2.15 0.05 5.66
C PRO A 132 -3.41 -0.81 5.65
N ALA A 133 -3.72 -1.44 6.78
CA ALA A 133 -4.94 -2.22 6.96
C ALA A 133 -6.19 -1.36 6.73
N THR A 134 -6.21 -0.14 7.28
CA THR A 134 -7.32 0.81 7.11
C THR A 134 -7.51 1.20 5.65
N VAL A 135 -6.44 1.57 4.94
CA VAL A 135 -6.54 1.93 3.52
C VAL A 135 -6.98 0.75 2.67
N LEU A 136 -6.41 -0.44 2.87
CA LEU A 136 -6.80 -1.65 2.14
C LEU A 136 -8.25 -2.05 2.42
N ALA A 137 -8.70 -1.98 3.67
CA ALA A 137 -10.06 -2.27 4.05
C ALA A 137 -11.05 -1.34 3.33
N ILE A 138 -10.77 -0.03 3.28
CA ILE A 138 -11.62 0.93 2.56
C ILE A 138 -11.59 0.68 1.06
N VAL A 139 -10.44 0.35 0.46
CA VAL A 139 -10.35 -0.01 -0.96
C VAL A 139 -11.20 -1.25 -1.27
N LYS A 140 -11.10 -2.31 -0.46
CA LYS A 140 -11.92 -3.53 -0.59
C LYS A 140 -13.41 -3.25 -0.38
N GLU A 141 -13.78 -2.55 0.70
CA GLU A 141 -15.18 -2.24 1.02
C GLU A 141 -15.87 -1.40 -0.05
N THR A 142 -15.11 -0.51 -0.69
CA THR A 142 -15.61 0.35 -1.76
C THR A 142 -15.47 -0.28 -3.15
N ASN A 143 -14.97 -1.52 -3.24
CA ASN A 143 -14.66 -2.21 -4.49
C ASN A 143 -13.87 -1.29 -5.45
N SER A 144 -12.87 -0.57 -4.94
CA SER A 144 -12.15 0.44 -5.71
C SER A 144 -10.98 -0.15 -6.50
N LYS A 145 -10.81 0.25 -7.76
CA LYS A 145 -9.76 -0.23 -8.67
C LYS A 145 -9.33 0.89 -9.65
N GLY A 146 -8.04 0.93 -9.98
CA GLY A 146 -7.47 1.86 -10.96
C GLY A 146 -6.07 2.38 -10.58
N ALA A 147 -5.49 3.22 -11.43
CA ALA A 147 -4.15 3.81 -11.21
C ALA A 147 -4.01 4.59 -9.90
N PHE A 148 -5.08 5.23 -9.40
CA PHE A 148 -5.06 5.91 -8.11
C PHE A 148 -4.92 4.89 -6.97
N VAL A 149 -5.73 3.84 -6.97
CA VAL A 149 -5.66 2.74 -5.99
C VAL A 149 -4.29 2.07 -6.01
N THR A 150 -3.77 1.77 -7.19
CA THR A 150 -2.43 1.17 -7.35
C THR A 150 -1.35 2.07 -6.75
N THR A 151 -1.40 3.38 -7.02
CA THR A 151 -0.46 4.36 -6.45
C THR A 151 -0.62 4.48 -4.92
N LEU A 152 -1.86 4.46 -4.42
CA LEU A 152 -2.17 4.57 -3.00
C LEU A 152 -1.64 3.37 -2.19
N LEU A 153 -1.98 2.15 -2.59
CA LEU A 153 -1.55 0.92 -1.89
C LEU A 153 -0.01 0.80 -1.90
N ALA A 154 0.60 1.13 -3.03
CA ALA A 154 2.05 1.22 -3.18
C ALA A 154 2.68 2.24 -2.23
N ALA A 155 2.14 3.47 -2.20
CA ALA A 155 2.66 4.55 -1.37
C ALA A 155 2.58 4.22 0.12
N VAL A 156 1.43 3.70 0.56
CA VAL A 156 1.20 3.24 1.94
C VAL A 156 2.23 2.22 2.38
N ALA A 157 2.58 1.28 1.52
CA ALA A 157 3.50 0.23 1.92
C ALA A 157 4.97 0.73 1.92
N LEU A 158 5.35 1.60 0.98
CA LEU A 158 6.68 2.23 0.95
C LEU A 158 6.88 3.25 2.08
N ASN A 159 5.86 4.05 2.41
CA ASN A 159 5.99 5.07 3.45
C ASN A 159 6.09 4.48 4.86
N ASN A 160 5.52 3.30 5.11
CA ASN A 160 5.69 2.58 6.36
C ASN A 160 7.13 2.07 6.52
N LEU A 161 7.76 1.58 5.44
CA LEU A 161 9.19 1.23 5.46
C LEU A 161 10.06 2.46 5.77
N MET A 162 9.81 3.58 5.08
CA MET A 162 10.52 4.84 5.32
C MET A 162 10.34 5.35 6.75
N CYS A 163 9.12 5.26 7.29
CA CYS A 163 8.80 5.68 8.65
C CYS A 163 9.62 4.91 9.68
N ILE A 164 9.74 3.58 9.54
CA ILE A 164 10.55 2.75 10.46
C ILE A 164 12.01 3.19 10.42
N ILE A 165 12.58 3.38 9.22
CA ILE A 165 13.98 3.78 9.04
C ILE A 165 14.24 5.17 9.63
N LEU A 166 13.39 6.16 9.31
CA LEU A 166 13.52 7.52 9.83
C LEU A 166 13.34 7.56 11.35
N PHE A 167 12.45 6.73 11.89
CA PHE A 167 12.23 6.65 13.32
C PHE A 167 13.43 6.07 14.08
N GLU A 168 14.04 4.99 13.60
CA GLU A 168 15.24 4.43 14.24
C GLU A 168 16.42 5.40 14.23
N LEU A 169 16.58 6.15 13.14
CA LEU A 169 17.57 7.22 13.05
C LEU A 169 17.25 8.35 14.05
N ALA A 170 16.01 8.81 14.08
CA ALA A 170 15.53 9.82 15.02
C ALA A 170 15.73 9.39 16.48
N ARG A 171 15.42 8.12 16.80
CA ARG A 171 15.61 7.52 18.12
C ARG A 171 17.07 7.52 18.53
N THR A 172 17.96 7.09 17.65
CA THR A 172 19.40 7.09 17.94
C THR A 172 19.92 8.51 18.21
N ILE A 173 19.54 9.47 17.38
CA ILE A 173 19.94 10.88 17.55
C ILE A 173 19.37 11.46 18.85
N ALA A 174 18.11 11.19 19.15
CA ALA A 174 17.44 11.64 20.37
C ALA A 174 18.08 11.02 21.62
N LYS A 175 18.50 9.76 21.55
CA LYS A 175 19.18 9.02 22.63
C LYS A 175 20.56 9.62 22.95
N ALA A 176 21.33 9.96 21.91
CA ALA A 176 22.61 10.66 22.05
C ALA A 176 22.47 12.06 22.69
N ALA A 177 21.30 12.69 22.56
CA ALA A 177 21.01 13.98 23.17
C ALA A 177 20.68 13.91 24.67
N ILE A 178 20.19 12.77 25.14
CA ILE A 178 19.75 12.56 26.52
C ILE A 178 20.89 11.98 27.36
N THR A 179 21.86 11.30 26.73
CA THR A 179 23.00 10.70 27.41
C THR A 179 24.03 11.76 27.88
N PRO A 180 24.63 11.62 29.08
CA PRO A 180 25.43 12.67 29.73
C PRO A 180 26.69 13.11 28.98
N SER A 181 27.17 12.30 28.03
CA SER A 181 28.35 12.63 27.22
C SER A 181 28.09 13.78 26.25
N GLY A 182 26.84 14.02 25.83
CA GLY A 182 26.41 15.18 25.02
C GLY A 182 27.07 15.33 23.65
N VAL A 183 28.05 14.50 23.30
CA VAL A 183 28.77 14.51 22.04
C VAL A 183 28.15 13.46 21.13
N PHE A 184 27.54 13.93 20.04
CA PHE A 184 27.16 13.08 18.93
C PHE A 184 28.41 12.68 18.14
N GLU A 185 28.86 11.45 18.34
CA GLU A 185 29.89 10.86 17.48
C GLU A 185 29.22 10.31 16.22
N ALA A 186 29.70 10.68 15.03
CA ALA A 186 29.14 10.18 13.77
C ALA A 186 29.23 8.63 13.64
N THR A 187 30.16 8.00 14.36
CA THR A 187 30.28 6.54 14.52
C THR A 187 29.08 5.91 15.21
N ALA A 188 28.35 6.65 16.05
CA ALA A 188 27.12 6.19 16.70
C ALA A 188 25.98 5.89 15.71
N LEU A 189 26.05 6.39 14.47
CA LEU A 189 25.11 6.04 13.40
C LEU A 189 25.39 4.69 12.75
N ILE A 190 26.60 4.14 12.90
CA ILE A 190 26.97 2.89 12.23
C ILE A 190 26.18 1.72 12.82
N GLU A 191 26.09 1.63 14.15
CA GLU A 191 25.42 0.50 14.82
C GLU A 191 23.93 0.41 14.46
N PRO A 192 23.12 1.48 14.50
CA PRO A 192 21.73 1.44 14.04
C PRO A 192 21.59 1.04 12.57
N LEU A 193 22.45 1.54 11.68
CA LEU A 193 22.43 1.16 10.26
C LEU A 193 22.75 -0.33 10.07
N VAL A 194 23.68 -0.86 10.86
CA VAL A 194 24.00 -2.30 10.90
C VAL A 194 22.82 -3.11 11.44
N GLN A 195 22.14 -2.65 12.49
CA GLN A 195 20.94 -3.30 13.03
C GLN A 195 19.78 -3.31 12.02
N VAL A 196 19.57 -2.22 11.29
CA VAL A 196 18.63 -2.13 10.17
C VAL A 196 18.98 -3.18 9.11
N GLY A 197 20.25 -3.23 8.68
CA GLY A 197 20.73 -4.21 7.71
C GLY A 197 20.55 -5.67 8.16
N LYS A 198 20.88 -5.99 9.42
CA LYS A 198 20.70 -7.31 10.02
C LYS A 198 19.22 -7.71 10.10
N SER A 199 18.34 -6.77 10.45
CA SER A 199 16.89 -7.01 10.52
C SER A 199 16.30 -7.33 9.13
N LEU A 200 16.69 -6.55 8.11
CA LEU A 200 16.30 -6.81 6.71
C LEU A 200 16.80 -8.17 6.22
N LEU A 201 18.06 -8.50 6.53
CA LEU A 201 18.65 -9.78 6.15
C LEU A 201 17.90 -10.96 6.79
N LEU A 202 17.62 -10.89 8.10
CA LEU A 202 16.86 -11.93 8.81
C LEU A 202 15.46 -12.13 8.22
N GLY A 203 14.75 -11.04 7.91
CA GLY A 203 13.45 -11.10 7.24
C GLY A 203 13.52 -11.76 5.87
N THR A 204 14.53 -11.40 5.07
CA THR A 204 14.75 -12.01 3.74
C THR A 204 15.02 -13.52 3.85
N ILE A 205 15.88 -13.92 4.80
CA ILE A 205 16.23 -15.34 5.02
C ILE A 205 14.99 -16.14 5.44
N THR A 206 14.27 -15.67 6.46
CA THR A 206 13.08 -16.38 6.97
C THR A 206 11.98 -16.48 5.92
N GLY A 207 11.81 -15.45 5.08
CA GLY A 207 10.91 -15.50 3.91
C GLY A 207 11.33 -16.45 2.82
N GLY A 208 12.62 -16.44 2.45
CA GLY A 208 13.16 -17.40 1.48
C GLY A 208 13.00 -18.84 1.95
N VAL A 209 13.27 -19.11 3.23
CA VAL A 209 13.08 -20.43 3.84
C VAL A 209 11.62 -20.86 3.75
N LEU A 210 10.67 -19.99 4.11
CA LEU A 210 9.24 -20.31 3.99
C LEU A 210 8.88 -20.68 2.55
N ILE A 211 9.32 -19.90 1.55
CA ILE A 211 9.03 -20.17 0.14
C ILE A 211 9.57 -21.54 -0.31
N VAL A 212 10.77 -21.93 0.13
CA VAL A 212 11.34 -23.24 -0.19
C VAL A 212 10.53 -24.37 0.45
N LEU A 213 10.08 -24.18 1.69
CA LEU A 213 9.24 -25.14 2.40
C LEU A 213 7.86 -25.29 1.75
N THR A 214 7.24 -24.18 1.34
CA THR A 214 5.90 -24.20 0.71
C THR A 214 5.90 -24.88 -0.65
N ARG A 215 7.02 -24.93 -1.38
CA ARG A 215 7.13 -25.70 -2.64
C ARG A 215 6.86 -27.19 -2.48
N HIS A 216 7.03 -27.73 -1.27
CA HIS A 216 6.84 -29.15 -0.97
C HIS A 216 5.49 -29.45 -0.28
N VAL A 217 4.70 -28.42 0.05
CA VAL A 217 3.49 -28.53 0.87
C VAL A 217 2.28 -27.99 0.11
N VAL A 218 1.36 -28.87 -0.25
CA VAL A 218 0.22 -28.53 -1.14
C VAL A 218 -1.06 -28.15 -0.37
N ARG A 219 -1.16 -28.45 0.93
CA ARG A 219 -2.40 -28.23 1.71
C ARG A 219 -2.41 -26.88 2.45
N SER A 220 -3.54 -26.17 2.37
CA SER A 220 -3.76 -24.83 2.94
C SER A 220 -3.62 -24.75 4.47
N ASP A 221 -4.06 -25.78 5.19
CA ASP A 221 -3.90 -25.89 6.65
C ASP A 221 -2.42 -25.91 7.09
N ARG A 222 -1.58 -26.63 6.34
CA ARG A 222 -0.13 -26.69 6.60
C ARG A 222 0.59 -25.40 6.23
N LEU A 223 0.14 -24.71 5.18
CA LEU A 223 0.67 -23.39 4.80
C LEU A 223 0.40 -22.34 5.89
N ALA A 224 -0.77 -22.40 6.53
CA ALA A 224 -1.11 -21.55 7.66
C ALA A 224 -0.19 -21.76 8.86
N ALA A 225 -0.02 -23.02 9.27
CA ALA A 225 0.87 -23.38 10.37
C ALA A 225 2.34 -22.99 10.11
N LEU A 226 2.83 -23.20 8.88
CA LEU A 226 4.19 -22.81 8.48
C LEU A 226 4.39 -21.30 8.50
N SER A 227 3.41 -20.53 8.02
CA SER A 227 3.50 -19.06 8.03
C SER A 227 3.46 -18.51 9.45
N LEU A 228 2.59 -19.04 10.32
CA LEU A 228 2.55 -18.69 11.74
C LEU A 228 3.87 -19.02 12.44
N THR A 229 4.43 -20.21 12.18
CA THR A 229 5.73 -20.63 12.71
C THR A 229 6.84 -19.69 12.25
N ALA A 230 6.86 -19.32 10.97
CA ALA A 230 7.85 -18.39 10.43
C ALA A 230 7.76 -17.02 11.12
N ILE A 231 6.55 -16.48 11.36
CA ILE A 231 6.38 -15.20 12.07
C ILE A 231 6.90 -15.29 13.49
N LEU A 232 6.50 -16.33 14.24
CA LEU A 232 6.94 -16.52 15.62
C LEU A 232 8.46 -16.69 15.70
N LEU A 233 9.07 -17.43 14.77
CA LEU A 233 10.52 -17.56 14.68
C LEU A 233 11.19 -16.24 14.36
N THR A 234 10.68 -15.47 13.38
CA THR A 234 11.24 -14.16 13.04
C THR A 234 11.12 -13.18 14.21
N ALA A 235 9.97 -13.11 14.88
CA ALA A 235 9.76 -12.26 16.07
C ALA A 235 10.65 -12.70 17.25
N GLY A 236 10.73 -14.00 17.53
CA GLY A 236 11.58 -14.53 18.60
C GLY A 236 13.08 -14.35 18.33
N LEU A 237 13.53 -14.58 17.09
CA LEU A 237 14.92 -14.38 16.69
C LEU A 237 15.32 -12.91 16.72
N THR A 238 14.42 -12.00 16.31
CA THR A 238 14.69 -10.57 16.41
C THR A 238 14.81 -10.12 17.86
N ALA A 239 13.90 -10.55 18.74
CA ALA A 239 14.00 -10.29 20.18
C ALA A 239 15.31 -10.81 20.78
N HIS A 240 15.74 -12.03 20.41
CA HIS A 240 16.98 -12.62 20.91
C HIS A 240 18.26 -11.92 20.39
N LEU A 241 18.22 -11.41 19.16
CA LEU A 241 19.36 -10.77 18.50
C LEU A 241 19.40 -9.24 18.69
N GLY A 242 18.43 -8.65 19.40
CA GLY A 242 18.30 -7.20 19.55
C GLY A 242 18.03 -6.49 18.22
N LEU A 243 17.25 -7.11 17.34
CA LEU A 243 16.90 -6.60 16.01
C LEU A 243 15.45 -6.10 15.99
N SER A 244 15.11 -5.27 15.00
CA SER A 244 13.76 -4.73 14.86
C SER A 244 12.79 -5.80 14.32
N VAL A 245 11.85 -6.24 15.18
CA VAL A 245 10.75 -7.16 14.83
C VAL A 245 9.98 -6.63 13.62
N LEU A 246 9.59 -5.34 13.65
CA LEU A 246 8.85 -4.67 12.59
C LEU A 246 9.59 -4.74 11.24
N LEU A 247 10.88 -4.39 11.22
CA LEU A 247 11.64 -4.33 9.98
C LEU A 247 11.92 -5.72 9.39
N ALA A 248 12.23 -6.69 10.25
CA ALA A 248 12.45 -8.08 9.81
C ALA A 248 11.16 -8.70 9.27
N CYS A 249 10.03 -8.57 9.98
CA CYS A 249 8.74 -9.07 9.52
C CYS A 249 8.25 -8.36 8.25
N LEU A 250 8.49 -7.05 8.11
CA LEU A 250 8.20 -6.33 6.87
C LEU A 250 8.97 -6.91 5.69
N CYS A 251 10.28 -7.10 5.84
CA CYS A 251 11.14 -7.65 4.80
C CYS A 251 10.80 -9.12 4.47
N PHE A 252 10.39 -9.89 5.48
CA PHE A 252 9.79 -11.21 5.31
C PHE A 252 8.57 -11.15 4.38
N GLY A 253 7.61 -10.26 4.64
CA GLY A 253 6.45 -10.04 3.78
C GLY A 253 6.83 -9.62 2.35
N VAL A 254 7.78 -8.69 2.18
CA VAL A 254 8.28 -8.25 0.86
C VAL A 254 8.86 -9.42 0.08
N THR A 255 9.60 -10.30 0.76
CA THR A 255 10.19 -11.49 0.15
C THR A 255 9.10 -12.42 -0.39
N LEU A 256 8.03 -12.66 0.39
CA LEU A 256 6.88 -13.45 -0.06
C LEU A 256 6.20 -12.84 -1.29
N ALA A 257 5.94 -11.53 -1.29
CA ALA A 257 5.26 -10.82 -2.37
C ALA A 257 5.98 -10.93 -3.73
N ASN A 258 7.33 -10.93 -3.69
CA ASN A 258 8.14 -10.80 -4.89
C ASN A 258 8.68 -12.14 -5.40
N VAL A 259 9.00 -13.08 -4.50
CA VAL A 259 9.69 -14.33 -4.82
C VAL A 259 8.75 -15.53 -4.93
N SER A 260 7.57 -15.51 -4.28
CA SER A 260 6.64 -16.65 -4.30
C SER A 260 6.19 -17.01 -5.74
N PRO A 261 6.11 -18.30 -6.12
CA PRO A 261 5.61 -18.73 -7.44
C PRO A 261 4.11 -18.45 -7.62
N ASP A 262 3.29 -18.82 -6.63
CA ASP A 262 1.84 -18.60 -6.58
C ASP A 262 1.55 -17.38 -5.70
N LYS A 263 1.44 -16.22 -6.37
CA LYS A 263 1.58 -14.91 -5.70
C LYS A 263 0.36 -14.41 -4.94
N GLU A 264 -0.79 -15.09 -5.02
CA GLU A 264 -2.05 -14.54 -4.49
C GLU A 264 -2.69 -15.35 -3.34
N GLU A 265 -2.27 -16.58 -3.04
CA GLU A 265 -2.96 -17.40 -2.02
C GLU A 265 -2.32 -17.44 -0.62
N ILE A 266 -1.00 -17.42 -0.51
CA ILE A 266 -0.32 -17.75 0.77
C ILE A 266 -0.44 -16.61 1.79
N GLY A 267 -0.21 -15.37 1.37
CA GLY A 267 -0.31 -14.20 2.27
C GLY A 267 -1.75 -13.88 2.68
N HIS A 268 -2.71 -14.02 1.76
CA HIS A 268 -4.08 -13.57 2.01
C HIS A 268 -4.86 -14.45 2.99
N ARG A 269 -4.75 -15.79 2.90
CA ARG A 269 -5.65 -16.68 3.67
C ARG A 269 -5.25 -16.90 5.13
N VAL A 270 -3.94 -16.90 5.42
CA VAL A 270 -3.45 -17.22 6.77
C VAL A 270 -3.60 -16.03 7.71
N PHE A 271 -3.34 -14.81 7.22
CA PHE A 271 -3.25 -13.62 8.06
C PHE A 271 -4.62 -13.03 8.38
N GLU A 272 -5.56 -13.02 7.43
CA GLU A 272 -6.89 -12.42 7.60
C GLU A 272 -7.70 -13.03 8.75
N SER A 273 -7.51 -14.32 9.05
CA SER A 273 -8.29 -15.02 10.10
C SER A 273 -7.89 -14.62 11.52
N PHE A 274 -6.63 -14.25 11.76
CA PHE A 274 -6.12 -13.90 13.10
C PHE A 274 -5.99 -12.39 13.32
N GLU A 275 -5.89 -11.63 12.23
CA GLU A 275 -5.72 -10.18 12.24
C GLU A 275 -6.76 -9.46 13.11
N LEU A 276 -8.03 -9.82 12.98
CA LEU A 276 -9.14 -9.18 13.72
C LEU A 276 -9.01 -9.33 15.24
N ALA A 277 -8.65 -10.53 15.72
CA ALA A 277 -8.50 -10.81 17.14
C ALA A 277 -7.24 -10.10 17.70
N ILE A 278 -6.17 -10.12 16.93
CA ILE A 278 -4.90 -9.50 17.30
C ILE A 278 -5.04 -7.98 17.38
N PHE A 279 -5.73 -7.36 16.43
CA PHE A 279 -6.03 -5.92 16.47
C PHE A 279 -6.89 -5.55 17.67
N ALA A 280 -7.91 -6.37 17.98
CA ALA A 280 -8.73 -6.15 19.15
C ALA A 280 -7.90 -6.15 20.43
N VAL A 281 -6.96 -7.07 20.59
CA VAL A 281 -6.07 -7.08 21.77
C VAL A 281 -5.16 -5.87 21.75
N PHE A 282 -4.42 -5.66 20.66
CA PHE A 282 -3.42 -4.61 20.53
C PHE A 282 -3.98 -3.21 20.81
N PHE A 283 -5.07 -2.83 20.14
CA PHE A 283 -5.67 -1.50 20.32
C PHE A 283 -6.36 -1.32 21.67
N THR A 284 -6.87 -2.40 22.27
CA THR A 284 -7.47 -2.33 23.60
C THR A 284 -6.39 -2.16 24.66
N VAL A 285 -5.28 -2.90 24.60
CA VAL A 285 -4.12 -2.72 25.49
C VAL A 285 -3.60 -1.30 25.38
N ALA A 286 -3.36 -0.81 24.15
CA ALA A 286 -2.92 0.56 23.93
C ALA A 286 -3.88 1.60 24.56
N GLY A 287 -5.19 1.41 24.43
CA GLY A 287 -6.18 2.29 25.08
C GLY A 287 -6.13 2.27 26.61
N MET A 288 -5.79 1.13 27.22
CA MET A 288 -5.72 0.98 28.68
C MET A 288 -4.54 1.71 29.32
N GLU A 289 -3.48 1.98 28.56
CA GLU A 289 -2.31 2.72 29.03
C GLU A 289 -2.52 4.25 29.04
N LEU A 290 -3.62 4.74 28.44
CA LEU A 290 -3.91 6.16 28.35
C LEU A 290 -4.36 6.75 29.70
N LYS A 291 -3.65 7.78 30.18
CA LYS A 291 -3.95 8.53 31.40
C LYS A 291 -4.66 9.87 31.08
N PHE A 292 -5.76 10.18 31.76
CA PHE A 292 -6.48 11.45 31.51
C PHE A 292 -5.71 12.69 31.95
N GLU A 293 -4.85 12.58 32.97
CA GLU A 293 -4.06 13.70 33.48
C GLU A 293 -3.10 14.25 32.41
N THR A 294 -2.54 13.38 31.57
CA THR A 294 -1.63 13.75 30.48
C THR A 294 -2.37 14.11 29.20
N LEU A 295 -3.69 13.88 29.13
CA LEU A 295 -4.52 14.17 27.96
C LEU A 295 -4.76 15.67 27.75
N ALA A 296 -4.71 16.51 28.79
CA ALA A 296 -4.93 17.95 28.61
C ALA A 296 -3.79 18.61 27.80
N ILE A 297 -2.53 18.34 28.17
CA ILE A 297 -1.34 18.84 27.45
C ILE A 297 -1.08 17.99 26.20
N GLY A 298 -1.13 16.66 26.33
CA GLY A 298 -0.94 15.72 25.23
C GLY A 298 -2.00 15.84 24.15
N GLY A 299 -3.24 16.20 24.50
CA GLY A 299 -4.35 16.36 23.56
C GLY A 299 -4.20 17.55 22.63
N LEU A 300 -3.85 18.73 23.15
CA LEU A 300 -3.58 19.91 22.31
C LEU A 300 -2.41 19.63 21.35
N LEU A 301 -1.34 19.03 21.86
CA LEU A 301 -0.19 18.65 21.07
C LEU A 301 -0.53 17.58 20.03
N ALA A 302 -1.39 16.62 20.36
CA ALA A 302 -1.90 15.62 19.41
C ALA A 302 -2.73 16.25 18.29
N VAL A 303 -3.61 17.22 18.61
CA VAL A 303 -4.36 17.96 17.59
C VAL A 303 -3.41 18.75 16.68
N MET A 304 -2.44 19.46 17.25
CA MET A 304 -1.44 20.17 16.46
C MET A 304 -0.64 19.23 15.56
N THR A 305 -0.18 18.10 16.12
CA THR A 305 0.55 17.06 15.38
C THR A 305 -0.30 16.49 14.26
N PHE A 306 -1.58 16.19 14.51
CA PHE A 306 -2.54 15.74 13.51
C PHE A 306 -2.72 16.74 12.37
N VAL A 307 -2.93 18.03 12.69
CA VAL A 307 -3.13 19.09 11.69
C VAL A 307 -1.87 19.28 10.84
N MET A 308 -0.71 19.43 11.47
CA MET A 308 0.55 19.61 10.74
C MET A 308 0.90 18.41 9.88
N ARG A 309 0.63 17.19 10.38
CA ARG A 309 0.78 15.96 9.61
C ARG A 309 -0.16 15.95 8.40
N ALA A 310 -1.45 16.28 8.58
CA ALA A 310 -2.41 16.32 7.49
C ALA A 310 -1.99 17.33 6.41
N LEU A 311 -1.56 18.52 6.81
CA LEU A 311 -1.01 19.53 5.89
C LEU A 311 0.24 19.03 5.17
N GLY A 312 1.15 18.36 5.88
CA GLY A 312 2.34 17.74 5.32
C GLY A 312 2.03 16.70 4.26
N LYS A 313 1.08 15.79 4.54
CA LYS A 313 0.68 14.75 3.58
C LYS A 313 -0.03 15.30 2.36
N ILE A 314 -0.94 16.25 2.57
CA ILE A 314 -1.65 16.92 1.47
C ILE A 314 -0.63 17.69 0.60
N GLY A 315 0.27 18.43 1.23
CA GLY A 315 1.34 19.17 0.55
C GLY A 315 2.31 18.25 -0.20
N ALA A 316 2.80 17.19 0.44
CA ALA A 316 3.70 16.21 -0.15
C ALA A 316 3.05 15.49 -1.33
N GLY A 317 1.79 15.07 -1.18
CA GLY A 317 1.00 14.49 -2.26
C GLY A 317 0.82 15.43 -3.44
N TRP A 318 0.43 16.68 -3.19
CA TRP A 318 0.20 17.65 -4.25
C TRP A 318 1.48 18.02 -4.99
N ILE A 319 2.56 18.34 -4.27
CA ILE A 319 3.86 18.73 -4.85
C ILE A 319 4.47 17.53 -5.57
N GLY A 320 4.50 16.35 -4.93
CA GLY A 320 5.11 15.14 -5.49
C GLY A 320 4.44 14.69 -6.77
N MET A 321 3.11 14.65 -6.79
CA MET A 321 2.37 14.28 -7.99
C MET A 321 2.45 15.33 -9.09
N LYS A 322 2.56 16.63 -8.75
CA LYS A 322 2.80 17.68 -9.75
C LYS A 322 4.16 17.50 -10.42
N LEU A 323 5.22 17.28 -9.64
CA LEU A 323 6.58 17.05 -10.13
C LEU A 323 6.73 15.71 -10.89
N ALA A 324 5.90 14.73 -10.54
CA ALA A 324 5.86 13.43 -11.22
C ALA A 324 5.08 13.46 -12.55
N GLY A 325 4.39 14.55 -12.87
CA GLY A 325 3.51 14.62 -14.05
C GLY A 325 2.22 13.82 -13.89
N ALA A 326 1.80 13.49 -12.67
CA ALA A 326 0.57 12.75 -12.43
C ALA A 326 -0.68 13.57 -12.81
N THR A 327 -1.75 12.86 -13.15
CA THR A 327 -3.06 13.43 -13.49
C THR A 327 -3.64 14.27 -12.35
N LYS A 328 -4.59 15.15 -12.66
CA LYS A 328 -5.23 16.01 -11.64
C LYS A 328 -5.97 15.20 -10.58
N ARG A 329 -6.52 14.03 -10.95
CA ARG A 329 -7.24 13.11 -10.06
C ARG A 329 -6.28 12.56 -8.99
N ILE A 330 -5.13 12.01 -9.40
CA ILE A 330 -4.12 11.51 -8.45
C ILE A 330 -3.53 12.65 -7.61
N ARG A 331 -3.14 13.75 -8.26
CA ARG A 331 -2.46 14.88 -7.60
C ARG A 331 -3.25 15.51 -6.46
N ARG A 332 -4.57 15.63 -6.60
CA ARG A 332 -5.41 16.30 -5.60
C ARG A 332 -5.70 15.43 -4.39
N TRP A 333 -5.79 14.12 -4.56
CA TRP A 333 -6.38 13.24 -3.56
C TRP A 333 -5.41 12.26 -2.92
N ILE A 334 -4.22 12.02 -3.49
CA ILE A 334 -3.32 11.00 -2.95
C ILE A 334 -2.87 11.33 -1.52
N GLY A 335 -2.52 12.60 -1.24
CA GLY A 335 -2.11 13.02 0.10
C GLY A 335 -3.23 12.96 1.13
N VAL A 336 -4.47 13.23 0.71
CA VAL A 336 -5.66 13.13 1.57
C VAL A 336 -5.96 11.67 1.92
N ALA A 337 -5.79 10.75 0.95
CA ALA A 337 -5.99 9.33 1.16
C ALA A 337 -4.96 8.67 2.10
N LEU A 338 -3.82 9.32 2.34
CA LEU A 338 -2.72 8.86 3.19
C LEU A 338 -2.82 9.32 4.65
N ILE A 339 -3.91 10.00 5.03
CA ILE A 339 -4.14 10.47 6.40
C ILE A 339 -4.31 9.34 7.43
N PRO A 340 -4.95 8.18 7.16
CA PRO A 340 -5.10 7.12 8.18
C PRO A 340 -3.79 6.77 8.89
N GLN A 341 -3.85 6.44 10.19
CA GLN A 341 -2.67 6.08 10.98
C GLN A 341 -3.10 5.22 12.18
N ALA A 342 -2.46 4.06 12.35
CA ALA A 342 -2.88 3.07 13.35
C ALA A 342 -1.67 2.28 13.88
N GLY A 343 -1.65 0.96 13.66
CA GLY A 343 -0.78 -0.01 14.33
C GLY A 343 0.70 0.33 14.32
N LEU A 344 1.25 0.79 13.18
CA LEU A 344 2.68 1.14 13.10
C LEU A 344 3.05 2.28 14.06
N ALA A 345 2.24 3.33 14.15
CA ALA A 345 2.53 4.47 15.02
C ALA A 345 2.51 4.08 16.50
N VAL A 346 1.57 3.22 16.89
CA VAL A 346 1.50 2.65 18.23
C VAL A 346 2.72 1.76 18.49
N GLY A 347 3.11 0.91 17.53
CA GLY A 347 4.31 0.09 17.65
C GLY A 347 5.59 0.89 17.85
N LEU A 348 5.79 1.98 17.10
CA LEU A 348 6.93 2.88 17.28
C LEU A 348 6.87 3.65 18.61
N MET A 349 5.67 3.95 19.11
CA MET A 349 5.48 4.52 20.44
C MET A 349 5.91 3.56 21.54
N LEU A 350 5.57 2.28 21.42
CA LEU A 350 5.98 1.26 22.39
C LEU A 350 7.50 1.11 22.49
N LEU A 351 8.21 1.21 21.36
CA LEU A 351 9.69 1.22 21.36
C LEU A 351 10.30 2.35 22.19
N ILE A 352 9.58 3.48 22.37
CA ILE A 352 10.03 4.59 23.21
C ILE A 352 9.66 4.34 24.67
N THR A 353 8.46 3.82 24.94
CA THR A 353 8.01 3.54 26.31
C THR A 353 8.74 2.37 26.96
N GLU A 354 9.29 1.45 26.16
CA GLU A 354 10.12 0.35 26.65
C GLU A 354 11.60 0.73 26.84
N ASP A 355 12.07 1.78 26.16
CA ASP A 355 13.47 2.23 26.23
C ASP A 355 13.69 3.12 27.47
N GLN A 356 14.53 2.61 28.38
CA GLN A 356 14.84 3.23 29.68
C GLN A 356 15.47 4.63 29.56
N GLU A 357 16.04 4.97 28.40
CA GLU A 357 16.65 6.28 28.19
C GLU A 357 15.61 7.37 27.91
N PHE A 358 14.36 7.00 27.62
CA PHE A 358 13.27 7.93 27.29
C PHE A 358 12.21 8.08 28.40
N VAL A 359 12.48 7.61 29.63
CA VAL A 359 11.53 7.62 30.76
C VAL A 359 10.89 9.00 30.99
N SER A 360 11.63 10.08 30.79
CA SER A 360 11.14 11.45 30.96
C SER A 360 10.03 11.86 29.99
N ILE A 361 9.90 11.18 28.85
CA ILE A 361 8.93 11.51 27.80
C ILE A 361 7.85 10.44 27.61
N HIS A 362 7.93 9.28 28.29
CA HIS A 362 7.02 8.14 28.11
C HIS A 362 5.54 8.54 28.13
N GLU A 363 5.10 9.20 29.21
CA GLU A 363 3.67 9.52 29.37
C GLU A 363 3.16 10.54 28.35
N LEU A 364 3.99 11.54 28.02
CA LEU A 364 3.67 12.55 27.03
C LEU A 364 3.60 11.93 25.63
N PHE A 365 4.59 11.10 25.28
CA PHE A 365 4.68 10.45 23.98
C PHE A 365 3.49 9.50 23.75
N LEU A 366 3.16 8.70 24.77
CA LEU A 366 1.99 7.83 24.79
C LEU A 366 0.69 8.63 24.58
N ALA A 367 0.48 9.68 25.37
CA ALA A 367 -0.74 10.49 25.27
C ALA A 367 -0.89 11.15 23.89
N VAL A 368 0.20 11.70 23.34
CA VAL A 368 0.19 12.37 22.03
C VAL A 368 -0.07 11.38 20.91
N VAL A 369 0.70 10.28 20.86
CA VAL A 369 0.60 9.32 19.75
C VAL A 369 -0.72 8.58 19.77
N LEU A 370 -1.21 8.13 20.94
CA LEU A 370 -2.52 7.45 21.00
C LEU A 370 -3.68 8.38 20.63
N THR A 371 -3.67 9.62 21.13
CA THR A 371 -4.70 10.60 20.77
C THR A 371 -4.65 10.93 19.27
N MET A 372 -3.46 11.10 18.71
CA MET A 372 -3.27 11.32 17.28
C MET A 372 -3.70 10.10 16.45
N VAL A 373 -3.44 8.87 16.89
CA VAL A 373 -3.95 7.64 16.26
C VAL A 373 -5.47 7.60 16.29
N LEU A 374 -6.10 7.91 17.44
CA LEU A 374 -7.56 7.97 17.56
C LEU A 374 -8.18 8.99 16.59
N LEU A 375 -7.59 10.18 16.48
CA LEU A 375 -8.04 11.21 15.53
C LEU A 375 -7.89 10.73 14.08
N ASN A 376 -6.74 10.15 13.72
CA ASN A 376 -6.49 9.66 12.37
C ASN A 376 -7.35 8.45 12.00
N GLU A 377 -7.63 7.54 12.93
CA GLU A 377 -8.54 6.43 12.66
C GLU A 377 -9.99 6.90 12.54
N THR A 378 -10.39 7.96 13.24
CA THR A 378 -11.75 8.51 13.10
C THR A 378 -11.93 9.27 11.78
N VAL A 379 -10.96 10.11 11.41
CA VAL A 379 -11.05 11.01 10.23
C VAL A 379 -10.52 10.35 8.96
N GLY A 380 -9.46 9.56 9.07
CA GLY A 380 -8.73 8.96 7.95
C GLY A 380 -9.59 8.12 7.01
N PRO A 381 -10.33 7.10 7.49
CA PRO A 381 -11.16 6.25 6.63
C PRO A 381 -12.19 7.04 5.81
N VAL A 382 -12.77 8.08 6.42
CA VAL A 382 -13.71 8.99 5.74
C VAL A 382 -13.00 9.73 4.61
N LEU A 383 -11.82 10.29 4.87
CA LEU A 383 -11.03 11.02 3.87
C LEU A 383 -10.49 10.10 2.76
N THR A 384 -10.10 8.87 3.07
CA THR A 384 -9.72 7.86 2.08
C THR A 384 -10.91 7.50 1.19
N ARG A 385 -12.10 7.26 1.77
CA ARG A 385 -13.32 6.98 0.99
C ARG A 385 -13.69 8.14 0.06
N ILE A 386 -13.62 9.38 0.56
CA ILE A 386 -13.86 10.58 -0.26
C ILE A 386 -12.84 10.66 -1.40
N SER A 387 -11.57 10.40 -1.11
CA SER A 387 -10.50 10.41 -2.11
C SER A 387 -10.72 9.39 -3.21
N LEU A 388 -11.13 8.15 -2.87
CA LEU A 388 -11.45 7.11 -3.86
C LEU A 388 -12.64 7.49 -4.74
N ARG A 389 -13.68 8.09 -4.15
CA ARG A 389 -14.83 8.58 -4.92
C ARG A 389 -14.46 9.74 -5.84
N LYS A 390 -13.60 10.65 -5.36
CA LYS A 390 -13.20 11.86 -6.10
C LYS A 390 -12.06 11.63 -7.10
N SER A 391 -11.27 10.57 -6.95
CA SER A 391 -10.37 10.09 -8.01
C SER A 391 -11.18 9.43 -9.14
N GLY A 392 -12.31 8.82 -8.78
CA GLY A 392 -13.21 8.13 -9.69
C GLY A 392 -13.01 6.62 -9.68
N ASP A 393 -12.07 6.09 -8.90
CA ASP A 393 -11.75 4.66 -8.81
C ASP A 393 -12.78 3.85 -7.99
N PHE A 394 -13.75 4.51 -7.36
CA PHE A 394 -14.78 3.90 -6.51
C PHE A 394 -15.72 2.96 -7.27
N GLY A 395 -15.95 1.74 -6.76
CA GLY A 395 -16.93 0.80 -7.30
C GLY A 395 -16.54 0.16 -8.64
N ARG A 396 -15.24 -0.02 -8.89
CA ARG A 396 -14.66 -0.46 -10.16
C ARG A 396 -14.05 -1.86 -10.18
N ASP A 397 -14.31 -2.68 -9.17
CA ASP A 397 -13.76 -4.04 -9.15
C ASP A 397 -14.43 -4.99 -10.16
N ARG A 398 -15.56 -4.59 -10.75
CA ARG A 398 -16.22 -5.35 -11.83
C ARG A 398 -15.43 -5.25 -13.13
N ALA A 399 -15.18 -6.39 -13.76
CA ALA A 399 -14.44 -6.46 -15.01
C ALA A 399 -15.20 -5.75 -16.15
N ARG A 400 -14.47 -4.96 -16.95
CA ARG A 400 -14.96 -4.36 -18.20
C ARG A 400 -14.27 -4.97 -19.41
N VAL A 401 -14.83 -4.72 -20.60
CA VAL A 401 -14.29 -5.23 -21.87
C VAL A 401 -12.80 -4.87 -22.05
N LEU A 402 -12.40 -3.66 -21.67
CA LEU A 402 -11.03 -3.17 -21.84
C LEU A 402 -10.20 -3.19 -20.56
N ASP A 403 -10.59 -3.95 -19.52
CA ASP A 403 -9.84 -4.03 -18.25
C ASP A 403 -8.38 -4.50 -18.42
N PHE A 404 -8.10 -5.25 -19.51
CA PHE A 404 -6.73 -5.65 -19.83
C PHE A 404 -5.84 -4.45 -20.19
N LEU A 405 -6.40 -3.30 -20.58
CA LEU A 405 -5.68 -2.04 -20.82
C LEU A 405 -5.59 -1.22 -19.52
N SER A 406 -4.84 -1.74 -18.56
CA SER A 406 -4.43 -1.00 -17.35
C SER A 406 -3.16 -0.17 -17.61
N GLU A 407 -2.80 0.73 -16.69
CA GLU A 407 -1.56 1.52 -16.74
C GLU A 407 -0.33 0.70 -17.13
N HIS A 408 -0.28 -0.54 -16.65
CA HIS A 408 0.85 -1.44 -16.85
C HIS A 408 0.97 -1.96 -18.28
N ASN A 409 -0.12 -2.01 -19.02
CA ASN A 409 -0.19 -2.48 -20.40
C ASN A 409 -0.19 -1.32 -21.42
N ILE A 410 0.15 -0.09 -21.01
CA ILE A 410 0.16 1.08 -21.90
C ILE A 410 1.57 1.69 -22.00
N THR A 411 2.02 1.96 -23.23
CA THR A 411 3.22 2.76 -23.52
C THR A 411 2.85 3.99 -24.35
N VAL A 412 3.49 5.13 -24.06
CA VAL A 412 3.31 6.40 -24.83
C VAL A 412 4.48 6.72 -25.74
N ASN A 413 5.44 5.80 -25.83
CA ASN A 413 6.65 5.95 -26.64
C ASN A 413 6.71 4.86 -27.70
N LEU A 414 5.59 4.53 -28.33
CA LEU A 414 5.58 3.54 -29.41
C LEU A 414 6.30 4.14 -30.63
N ALA A 415 7.38 3.48 -31.05
CA ALA A 415 8.18 3.91 -32.18
C ALA A 415 8.73 2.69 -32.92
N GLY A 416 8.85 2.78 -34.24
CA GLY A 416 9.46 1.73 -35.04
C GLY A 416 9.39 2.07 -36.52
N PRO A 417 10.38 1.62 -37.33
CA PRO A 417 10.36 1.86 -38.77
C PRO A 417 9.36 0.96 -39.51
N SER A 418 8.86 -0.10 -38.86
CA SER A 418 7.96 -1.09 -39.46
C SER A 418 6.85 -1.53 -38.50
N LYS A 419 5.79 -2.11 -39.07
CA LYS A 419 4.67 -2.70 -38.32
C LYS A 419 5.15 -3.79 -37.36
N GLU A 420 6.06 -4.65 -37.81
CA GLU A 420 6.59 -5.77 -37.01
C GLU A 420 7.33 -5.28 -35.76
N GLU A 421 8.14 -4.23 -35.87
CA GLU A 421 8.89 -3.70 -34.72
C GLU A 421 7.94 -3.07 -33.67
N ALA A 422 6.90 -2.37 -34.13
CA ALA A 422 5.86 -1.84 -33.25
C ALA A 422 5.09 -2.96 -32.54
N VAL A 423 4.70 -4.02 -33.27
CA VAL A 423 4.06 -5.22 -32.72
C VAL A 423 4.98 -5.89 -31.69
N ARG A 424 6.26 -6.09 -32.00
CA ARG A 424 7.26 -6.70 -31.11
C ARG A 424 7.40 -5.96 -29.79
N GLN A 425 7.39 -4.63 -29.80
CA GLN A 425 7.39 -3.83 -28.58
C GLN A 425 6.14 -4.05 -27.73
N LEU A 426 4.96 -4.09 -28.33
CA LEU A 426 3.70 -4.34 -27.62
C LEU A 426 3.61 -5.76 -27.07
N VAL A 427 4.06 -6.76 -27.83
CA VAL A 427 4.12 -8.16 -27.38
C VAL A 427 5.09 -8.29 -26.21
N SER A 428 6.29 -7.69 -26.31
CA SER A 428 7.28 -7.68 -25.22
C SER A 428 6.70 -7.04 -23.95
N LEU A 429 5.98 -5.93 -24.08
CA LEU A 429 5.27 -5.30 -22.96
C LEU A 429 4.23 -6.27 -22.36
N ALA A 430 3.33 -6.83 -23.18
CA ALA A 430 2.27 -7.73 -22.74
C ALA A 430 2.83 -9.00 -22.04
N VAL A 431 3.86 -9.64 -22.61
CA VAL A 431 4.52 -10.82 -22.01
C VAL A 431 5.15 -10.45 -20.67
N SER A 432 5.89 -9.34 -20.60
CA SER A 432 6.60 -8.93 -19.39
C SER A 432 5.66 -8.59 -18.23
N VAL A 433 4.53 -7.94 -18.53
CA VAL A 433 3.55 -7.50 -17.53
C VAL A 433 2.70 -8.67 -17.05
N ASN A 434 2.20 -9.49 -17.98
CA ASN A 434 1.20 -10.53 -17.70
C ASN A 434 1.80 -11.92 -17.46
N LYS A 435 3.12 -12.10 -17.60
CA LYS A 435 3.83 -13.40 -17.41
C LYS A 435 3.25 -14.52 -18.27
N LEU A 436 3.06 -14.25 -19.55
CA LEU A 436 2.67 -15.30 -20.48
C LEU A 436 3.75 -16.40 -20.49
N SER A 437 3.31 -17.65 -20.49
CA SER A 437 4.19 -18.84 -20.60
C SER A 437 4.86 -18.91 -21.98
N VAL A 438 4.18 -18.37 -22.99
CA VAL A 438 4.60 -18.33 -24.39
C VAL A 438 5.65 -17.23 -24.58
N ASP A 439 6.68 -17.52 -25.37
CA ASP A 439 7.74 -16.58 -25.68
C ASP A 439 7.28 -15.46 -26.63
N THR A 440 7.97 -14.32 -26.55
CA THR A 440 7.69 -13.11 -27.34
C THR A 440 7.72 -13.38 -28.85
N GLU A 441 8.67 -14.17 -29.34
CA GLU A 441 8.83 -14.36 -30.79
C GLU A 441 7.70 -15.19 -31.39
N THR A 442 7.27 -16.24 -30.70
CA THR A 442 6.11 -17.05 -31.10
C THR A 442 4.86 -16.18 -31.23
N ILE A 443 4.58 -15.33 -30.24
CA ILE A 443 3.40 -14.43 -30.30
C ILE A 443 3.54 -13.41 -31.44
N VAL A 444 4.73 -12.84 -31.67
CA VAL A 444 4.97 -11.92 -32.79
C VAL A 444 4.68 -12.61 -34.13
N GLN A 445 5.15 -13.85 -34.32
CA GLN A 445 4.88 -14.62 -35.53
C GLN A 445 3.38 -14.86 -35.74
N ASP A 446 2.64 -15.21 -34.69
CA ASP A 446 1.19 -15.42 -34.77
C ASP A 446 0.43 -14.14 -35.15
N VAL A 447 0.82 -13.00 -34.56
CA VAL A 447 0.22 -11.69 -34.89
C VAL A 447 0.55 -11.30 -36.34
N MET A 448 1.81 -11.43 -36.77
CA MET A 448 2.21 -11.08 -38.13
C MET A 448 1.60 -12.00 -39.19
N LYS A 449 1.37 -13.28 -38.84
CA LYS A 449 0.64 -14.21 -39.70
C LYS A 449 -0.81 -13.78 -39.88
N ALA A 450 -1.47 -13.28 -38.83
CA ALA A 450 -2.82 -12.73 -38.93
C ALA A 450 -2.87 -11.45 -39.79
N GLU A 451 -1.91 -10.54 -39.62
CA GLU A 451 -1.76 -9.32 -40.44
C GLU A 451 -1.58 -9.61 -41.93
N GLY A 452 -0.90 -10.70 -42.28
CA GLY A 452 -0.67 -11.09 -43.67
C GLY A 452 -1.94 -11.52 -44.42
N VAL A 453 -3.02 -11.85 -43.69
CA VAL A 453 -4.32 -12.23 -44.27
C VAL A 453 -5.17 -11.00 -44.53
N VAL A 454 -5.34 -10.13 -43.51
CA VAL A 454 -6.06 -8.86 -43.60
C VAL A 454 -5.32 -7.85 -42.73
N SER A 455 -5.05 -6.65 -43.28
CA SER A 455 -4.44 -5.56 -42.51
C SER A 455 -5.34 -5.18 -41.34
N THR A 456 -4.77 -5.06 -40.13
CA THR A 456 -5.52 -4.58 -38.96
C THR A 456 -5.45 -3.06 -38.77
N CYS A 457 -4.86 -2.36 -39.73
CA CYS A 457 -4.92 -0.90 -39.78
C CYS A 457 -6.35 -0.49 -40.12
N VAL A 458 -7.04 0.13 -39.16
CA VAL A 458 -8.45 0.52 -39.29
C VAL A 458 -8.59 1.83 -40.06
N GLY A 459 -7.53 2.66 -40.08
CA GLY A 459 -7.58 4.05 -40.52
C GLY A 459 -7.77 4.99 -39.32
N GLU A 460 -7.84 6.29 -39.59
CA GLU A 460 -8.04 7.35 -38.60
C GLU A 460 -7.03 7.31 -37.44
N GLY A 461 -5.81 6.86 -37.75
CA GLY A 461 -4.71 6.76 -36.80
C GLY A 461 -4.73 5.55 -35.86
N LEU A 462 -5.61 4.55 -36.07
CA LEU A 462 -5.72 3.36 -35.23
C LEU A 462 -5.28 2.06 -35.95
N ALA A 463 -4.56 1.20 -35.23
CA ALA A 463 -4.28 -0.18 -35.63
C ALA A 463 -4.61 -1.17 -34.50
N LEU A 464 -5.19 -2.32 -34.85
CA LEU A 464 -5.66 -3.33 -33.90
C LEU A 464 -5.03 -4.71 -34.16
N PRO A 465 -3.69 -4.84 -34.09
CA PRO A 465 -3.02 -6.12 -34.31
C PRO A 465 -3.53 -7.14 -33.29
N HIS A 466 -3.84 -8.35 -33.74
CA HIS A 466 -4.45 -9.34 -32.88
C HIS A 466 -4.06 -10.77 -33.25
N ALA A 467 -4.03 -11.63 -32.24
CA ALA A 467 -3.76 -13.05 -32.40
C ALA A 467 -4.56 -13.89 -31.38
N ARG A 468 -4.75 -15.17 -31.72
CA ARG A 468 -5.37 -16.14 -30.82
C ARG A 468 -4.29 -17.02 -30.18
N LEU A 469 -4.30 -17.11 -28.86
CA LEU A 469 -3.36 -17.93 -28.09
C LEU A 469 -3.93 -19.32 -27.82
N ASP A 470 -3.09 -20.35 -27.86
CA ASP A 470 -3.45 -21.73 -27.49
C ASP A 470 -3.74 -21.88 -25.99
N GLU A 471 -3.11 -21.05 -25.15
CA GLU A 471 -3.23 -21.08 -23.70
C GLU A 471 -3.63 -19.70 -23.15
N GLY A 472 -4.25 -19.69 -21.97
CA GLY A 472 -4.65 -18.49 -21.25
C GLY A 472 -6.08 -18.55 -20.71
N THR A 473 -6.36 -17.79 -19.65
CA THR A 473 -7.67 -17.77 -18.97
C THR A 473 -8.47 -16.49 -19.22
N HIS A 474 -7.85 -15.47 -19.79
CA HIS A 474 -8.43 -14.15 -20.03
C HIS A 474 -7.74 -13.45 -21.21
N VAL A 475 -8.39 -12.42 -21.74
CA VAL A 475 -7.79 -11.57 -22.79
C VAL A 475 -6.63 -10.78 -22.21
N VAL A 476 -5.52 -10.74 -22.95
CA VAL A 476 -4.32 -9.97 -22.62
C VAL A 476 -4.01 -9.04 -23.78
N GLY A 477 -3.37 -7.91 -23.52
CA GLY A 477 -3.00 -6.99 -24.58
C GLY A 477 -2.14 -5.86 -24.10
N ALA A 478 -1.80 -4.98 -25.04
CA ALA A 478 -1.03 -3.78 -24.77
C ALA A 478 -1.43 -2.66 -25.72
N MET A 479 -1.43 -1.43 -25.25
CA MET A 479 -1.65 -0.23 -26.06
C MET A 479 -0.35 0.55 -26.19
N GLY A 480 -0.06 1.01 -27.40
CA GLY A 480 1.03 1.92 -27.68
C GLY A 480 0.54 3.18 -28.37
N ILE A 481 0.92 4.32 -27.82
CA ILE A 481 0.67 5.65 -28.41
C ILE A 481 1.98 6.14 -29.04
N SER A 482 1.89 6.63 -30.28
CA SER A 482 2.99 7.21 -31.05
C SER A 482 2.67 8.67 -31.39
N HIS A 483 3.32 9.60 -30.69
CA HIS A 483 3.12 11.04 -30.93
C HIS A 483 3.52 11.48 -32.34
N LYS A 484 4.54 10.84 -32.93
CA LYS A 484 4.98 11.14 -34.30
C LYS A 484 4.09 10.48 -35.37
N GLY A 485 3.33 9.46 -34.97
CA GLY A 485 2.65 8.56 -35.88
C GLY A 485 3.62 7.56 -36.51
N LEU A 486 3.15 6.33 -36.69
CA LEU A 486 3.86 5.27 -37.40
C LEU A 486 3.42 5.30 -38.88
N ASN A 487 4.39 5.38 -39.79
CA ASN A 487 4.10 5.33 -41.22
C ASN A 487 3.88 3.87 -41.65
N LEU A 488 2.63 3.42 -41.53
CA LEU A 488 2.20 2.07 -41.88
C LEU A 488 1.25 2.14 -43.09
N ASP A 489 1.10 1.02 -43.80
CA ASP A 489 0.14 0.92 -44.91
C ASP A 489 -1.30 0.93 -44.38
N THR A 490 -1.86 2.14 -44.22
CA THR A 490 -3.24 2.38 -43.77
C THR A 490 -4.18 2.62 -44.95
N PRO A 491 -5.48 2.27 -44.83
CA PRO A 491 -6.46 2.46 -45.91
C PRO A 491 -6.66 3.92 -46.33
N ASP A 492 -6.45 4.86 -45.42
CA ASP A 492 -6.65 6.31 -45.58
C ASP A 492 -5.34 7.09 -45.80
N GLY A 493 -4.19 6.40 -45.78
CA GLY A 493 -2.86 6.99 -45.91
C GLY A 493 -2.43 7.85 -44.73
N ARG A 494 -3.18 7.86 -43.61
CA ARG A 494 -2.82 8.60 -42.39
C ARG A 494 -1.87 7.78 -41.52
N PRO A 495 -0.93 8.41 -40.80
CA PRO A 495 -0.05 7.69 -39.89
C PRO A 495 -0.82 7.12 -38.69
N VAL A 496 -0.38 5.97 -38.18
CA VAL A 496 -0.98 5.32 -37.01
C VAL A 496 -0.44 5.93 -35.72
N HIS A 497 -1.30 6.57 -34.95
CA HIS A 497 -0.97 7.19 -33.66
C HIS A 497 -1.27 6.30 -32.46
N CYS A 498 -2.18 5.34 -32.58
CA CYS A 498 -2.50 4.38 -31.53
C CYS A 498 -2.53 2.96 -32.09
N MET A 499 -1.89 2.04 -31.39
CA MET A 499 -1.91 0.62 -31.70
C MET A 499 -2.34 -0.17 -30.46
N VAL A 500 -3.35 -1.03 -30.59
CA VAL A 500 -3.84 -1.86 -29.50
C VAL A 500 -3.68 -3.33 -29.88
N LEU A 501 -2.70 -3.98 -29.25
CA LEU A 501 -2.47 -5.41 -29.36
C LEU A 501 -3.52 -6.18 -28.56
N ILE A 502 -4.17 -7.15 -29.20
CA ILE A 502 -5.20 -8.01 -28.58
C ILE A 502 -4.77 -9.47 -28.71
N LEU A 503 -4.52 -10.12 -27.57
CA LEU A 503 -4.19 -11.53 -27.47
C LEU A 503 -5.33 -12.25 -26.75
N THR A 504 -6.06 -13.09 -27.48
CA THR A 504 -7.25 -13.76 -26.94
C THR A 504 -7.05 -15.27 -26.89
N PRO A 505 -7.30 -15.94 -25.75
CA PRO A 505 -7.33 -17.40 -25.72
C PRO A 505 -8.33 -17.96 -26.74
N LYS A 506 -7.97 -19.05 -27.43
CA LYS A 506 -8.85 -19.73 -28.40
C LYS A 506 -10.18 -20.19 -27.78
N THR A 507 -10.22 -20.36 -26.47
CA THR A 507 -11.41 -20.71 -25.67
C THR A 507 -12.40 -19.55 -25.49
N MET A 508 -12.04 -18.30 -25.83
CA MET A 508 -12.87 -17.11 -25.59
C MET A 508 -13.16 -16.31 -26.89
N PRO A 509 -13.75 -16.91 -27.94
CA PRO A 509 -13.96 -16.23 -29.22
C PRO A 509 -14.93 -15.05 -29.13
N GLU A 510 -15.93 -15.09 -28.24
CA GLU A 510 -16.90 -14.00 -28.07
C GLU A 510 -16.27 -12.77 -27.42
N ARG A 511 -15.40 -12.96 -26.42
CA ARG A 511 -14.61 -11.89 -25.79
C ARG A 511 -13.78 -11.14 -26.82
N HIS A 512 -13.21 -11.84 -27.80
CA HIS A 512 -12.43 -11.24 -28.87
C HIS A 512 -13.24 -10.20 -29.66
N LEU A 513 -14.47 -10.56 -30.04
CA LEU A 513 -15.36 -9.70 -30.81
C LEU A 513 -15.86 -8.50 -29.98
N GLN A 514 -16.16 -8.72 -28.69
CA GLN A 514 -16.52 -7.63 -27.77
C GLN A 514 -15.41 -6.59 -27.68
N VAL A 515 -14.15 -7.03 -27.54
CA VAL A 515 -12.97 -6.14 -27.47
C VAL A 515 -12.78 -5.38 -28.78
N LEU A 516 -12.84 -6.06 -29.92
CA LEU A 516 -12.72 -5.40 -31.23
C LEU A 516 -13.83 -4.37 -31.44
N SER A 517 -15.07 -4.68 -31.08
CA SER A 517 -16.20 -3.74 -31.18
C SER A 517 -16.00 -2.51 -30.30
N ALA A 518 -15.52 -2.70 -29.06
CA ALA A 518 -15.21 -1.60 -28.14
C ALA A 518 -14.12 -0.69 -28.72
N LEU A 519 -13.04 -1.27 -29.26
CA LEU A 519 -11.92 -0.50 -29.82
C LEU A 519 -12.26 0.14 -31.17
N ALA A 520 -13.13 -0.47 -31.98
CA ALA A 520 -13.62 0.14 -33.21
C ALA A 520 -14.41 1.43 -32.94
N PHE A 521 -15.07 1.57 -31.79
CA PHE A 521 -15.73 2.82 -31.42
C PHE A 521 -14.74 3.99 -31.27
N ILE A 522 -13.54 3.72 -30.72
CA ILE A 522 -12.45 4.71 -30.63
C ILE A 522 -12.05 5.23 -32.02
N ALA A 523 -12.12 4.39 -33.07
CA ALA A 523 -11.83 4.80 -34.44
C ALA A 523 -12.91 5.70 -35.08
N HIS A 524 -14.10 5.83 -34.50
CA HIS A 524 -15.18 6.61 -35.08
C HIS A 524 -15.45 7.93 -34.34
N ASP A 525 -14.79 8.18 -33.21
CA ASP A 525 -14.99 9.38 -32.39
C ASP A 525 -13.75 10.29 -32.45
N GLU A 526 -13.85 11.37 -33.23
CA GLU A 526 -12.78 12.37 -33.41
C GLU A 526 -12.36 13.03 -32.08
N SER A 527 -13.26 13.16 -31.11
CA SER A 527 -12.95 13.76 -29.80
C SER A 527 -12.04 12.84 -28.97
N ILE A 528 -12.29 11.52 -29.05
CA ILE A 528 -11.45 10.51 -28.40
C ILE A 528 -10.08 10.48 -29.06
N GLN A 529 -10.03 10.43 -30.39
CA GLN A 529 -8.77 10.38 -31.14
C GLN A 529 -7.89 11.59 -30.86
N SER A 530 -8.46 12.79 -30.96
CA SER A 530 -7.74 14.03 -30.69
C SER A 530 -7.19 14.07 -29.26
N THR A 531 -7.90 13.51 -28.29
CA THR A 531 -7.40 13.41 -26.92
C THR A 531 -6.32 12.32 -26.80
N LEU A 532 -6.64 11.08 -27.18
CA LEU A 532 -5.81 9.88 -27.02
C LEU A 532 -4.44 10.02 -27.69
N TYR A 533 -4.37 10.58 -28.89
CA TYR A 533 -3.12 10.70 -29.66
C TYR A 533 -2.15 11.75 -29.10
N HIS A 534 -2.62 12.61 -28.19
CA HIS A 534 -1.83 13.64 -27.50
C HIS A 534 -1.59 13.29 -26.02
N ILE A 535 -1.91 12.06 -25.58
CA ILE A 535 -1.66 11.64 -24.20
C ILE A 535 -0.19 11.28 -23.99
N ASP A 536 0.46 12.04 -23.11
CA ASP A 536 1.88 11.85 -22.75
C ASP A 536 2.10 10.94 -21.53
N SER A 537 1.05 10.29 -21.01
CA SER A 537 1.19 9.40 -19.85
C SER A 537 0.25 8.18 -19.89
N PRO A 538 0.75 6.97 -19.59
CA PRO A 538 -0.07 5.75 -19.48
C PRO A 538 -1.27 5.90 -18.55
N THR A 539 -1.09 6.60 -17.41
CA THR A 539 -2.17 6.89 -16.46
C THR A 539 -3.31 7.64 -17.12
N HIS A 540 -3.01 8.69 -17.89
CA HIS A 540 -4.06 9.50 -18.51
C HIS A 540 -4.81 8.72 -19.60
N ALA A 541 -4.13 7.80 -20.30
CA ALA A 541 -4.79 6.90 -21.24
C ALA A 541 -5.74 5.92 -20.53
N GLU A 542 -5.32 5.32 -19.42
CA GLU A 542 -6.22 4.51 -18.57
C GLU A 542 -7.40 5.34 -18.05
N GLU A 543 -7.15 6.57 -17.56
CA GLU A 543 -8.23 7.46 -17.12
C GLU A 543 -9.21 7.77 -18.25
N LEU A 544 -8.73 8.02 -19.47
CA LEU A 544 -9.60 8.23 -20.62
C LEU A 544 -10.45 6.98 -20.89
N LEU A 545 -9.83 5.79 -21.00
CA LEU A 545 -10.54 4.55 -21.35
C LEU A 545 -11.57 4.08 -20.32
N HIS A 546 -11.36 4.42 -19.05
CA HIS A 546 -12.14 3.86 -17.95
C HIS A 546 -12.97 4.89 -17.17
N LEU A 547 -12.54 6.15 -17.06
CA LEU A 547 -13.13 7.16 -16.15
C LEU A 547 -14.06 8.17 -16.81
N ASP A 548 -14.17 8.19 -18.13
CA ASP A 548 -15.08 9.10 -18.82
C ASP A 548 -16.46 8.43 -19.01
N GLU A 549 -17.51 9.11 -18.53
CA GLU A 549 -18.90 8.64 -18.60
C GLU A 549 -19.38 8.49 -20.05
N GLN A 550 -18.74 9.20 -20.99
CA GLN A 550 -19.02 9.06 -22.42
C GLN A 550 -18.75 7.65 -22.97
N PHE A 551 -17.99 6.82 -22.25
CA PHE A 551 -17.52 5.52 -22.73
C PHE A 551 -18.21 4.29 -22.09
N GLU A 552 -19.17 4.51 -21.18
CA GLU A 552 -19.90 3.40 -20.55
C GLU A 552 -20.74 2.58 -21.55
N GLY A 553 -21.09 3.16 -22.70
CA GLY A 553 -21.88 2.49 -23.74
C GLY A 553 -21.15 1.36 -24.47
N TRP A 554 -19.81 1.33 -24.47
CA TRP A 554 -19.02 0.34 -25.23
C TRP A 554 -17.94 -0.35 -24.39
N ASN A 555 -17.29 0.32 -23.43
CA ASN A 555 -16.47 -0.34 -22.40
C ASN A 555 -17.36 -0.77 -21.21
N HIS A 556 -18.35 -1.60 -21.52
CA HIS A 556 -19.37 -2.05 -20.57
C HIS A 556 -18.82 -3.10 -19.60
N TYR A 557 -19.52 -3.27 -18.48
CA TYR A 557 -19.24 -4.35 -17.53
C TYR A 557 -19.54 -5.70 -18.17
N LEU A 558 -18.65 -6.65 -17.95
CA LEU A 558 -18.84 -8.02 -18.37
C LEU A 558 -19.94 -8.65 -17.50
N GLU A 559 -20.87 -9.39 -18.11
CA GLU A 559 -21.81 -10.21 -17.36
C GLU A 559 -21.02 -11.26 -16.56
N GLU A 560 -21.37 -11.44 -15.28
CA GLU A 560 -20.77 -12.45 -14.41
C GLU A 560 -21.29 -13.82 -14.84
N ASP A 561 -20.39 -14.72 -15.29
CA ASP A 561 -20.69 -16.13 -15.58
C ASP A 561 -20.94 -16.95 -14.31
#